data_AF-A0A355CAA5-F1
#
_entry.id   AF-A0A355CAA5-F1
#
_cell.length_a   1.000
_cell.length_b   1.000
_cell.length_c   1.000
_cell.angle_alpha   90.00
_cell.angle_beta   90.00
_cell.angle_gamma   90.00
#
_symmetry.space_group_name_H-M   'P 1'
#
loop_
_entity.id
_entity.type
_entity.pdbx_description
1 polymer ?
#
loop_
_entity_poly.entity_id
_entity_poly.type
_entity_poly.pdbx_seq_one_letter_code
_entity_poly.pdbx_strand_id
1 'polypeptide(L)'
;IRNLGWSFHGDQPLFDKVLAEPVDWDFVMIQMNYFDWKYGRVPAEYMYNRLVERNIPVMIMEPLLGSRLAKVSRAVSEMMQEERPGDTPAQWAFRFVGSHPQVMVVLSGMTLMEHLQENIKTYSPLVPVTDKQKDMLAKAAEIIRTYKIIPCTDCKYCVPCPYGVDIPGILLYYNKATWDSNLPDLEGQRDAEFERASRAFLVDYNRTIPELEQANHCINCGECEPTCPQNIKIPTDLLKIDNLVQQLKTT
;
A
#
# COMPACT_ATOMS: atom_id res chain seq x y z
N ILE A 1 -20.85 -17.58 -21.69
CA ILE A 1 -19.71 -17.50 -20.73
C ILE A 1 -18.94 -18.80 -20.88
N ARG A 2 -17.60 -18.75 -21.08
CA ARG A 2 -16.76 -19.96 -21.30
C ARG A 2 -16.02 -20.43 -20.05
N ASN A 3 -15.64 -19.50 -19.18
CA ASN A 3 -15.04 -19.75 -17.89
C ASN A 3 -15.78 -18.90 -16.84
N LEU A 4 -16.01 -19.43 -15.65
CA LEU A 4 -16.67 -18.80 -14.53
C LEU A 4 -15.70 -18.71 -13.35
N GLY A 5 -15.51 -17.49 -12.84
CA GLY A 5 -14.68 -17.23 -11.68
C GLY A 5 -15.16 -15.98 -10.94
N TRP A 6 -14.53 -15.68 -9.82
CA TRP A 6 -14.89 -14.56 -8.97
C TRP A 6 -13.65 -13.87 -8.38
N SER A 7 -13.82 -12.62 -7.98
CA SER A 7 -12.82 -11.81 -7.29
C SER A 7 -13.19 -11.61 -5.83
N PHE A 8 -12.20 -11.42 -4.94
CA PHE A 8 -12.46 -11.38 -3.50
C PHE A 8 -11.82 -10.21 -2.73
N HIS A 9 -12.64 -9.50 -1.93
CA HIS A 9 -12.24 -8.43 -0.99
C HIS A 9 -12.96 -8.52 0.38
N GLY A 10 -13.67 -9.62 0.62
CA GLY A 10 -14.49 -9.82 1.82
C GLY A 10 -13.68 -10.25 3.03
N ASP A 11 -14.35 -10.87 3.99
CA ASP A 11 -13.74 -11.51 5.15
C ASP A 11 -13.63 -13.04 4.97
N GLN A 12 -12.85 -13.69 5.84
CA GLN A 12 -12.61 -15.13 5.72
C GLN A 12 -13.90 -15.98 5.73
N PRO A 13 -14.92 -15.71 6.58
CA PRO A 13 -16.18 -16.45 6.54
C PRO A 13 -16.88 -16.38 5.17
N LEU A 14 -16.90 -15.21 4.52
CA LEU A 14 -17.47 -15.08 3.18
C LEU A 14 -16.64 -15.83 2.13
N PHE A 15 -15.31 -15.78 2.21
CA PHE A 15 -14.43 -16.53 1.31
C PHE A 15 -14.72 -18.03 1.37
N ASP A 16 -14.76 -18.59 2.59
CA ASP A 16 -15.01 -20.01 2.81
C ASP A 16 -16.41 -20.41 2.34
N LYS A 17 -17.40 -19.55 2.56
CA LYS A 17 -18.77 -19.77 2.08
C LYS A 17 -18.83 -19.88 0.56
N VAL A 18 -18.28 -18.89 -0.16
CA VAL A 18 -18.32 -18.88 -1.64
C VAL A 18 -17.51 -20.04 -2.21
N LEU A 19 -16.36 -20.35 -1.60
CA LEU A 19 -15.51 -21.46 -2.03
C LEU A 19 -16.15 -22.84 -1.79
N ALA A 20 -17.11 -22.96 -0.87
CA ALA A 20 -17.83 -24.20 -0.57
C ALA A 20 -19.08 -24.42 -1.43
N GLU A 21 -19.48 -23.43 -2.24
CA GLU A 21 -20.59 -23.61 -3.20
C GLU A 21 -20.27 -24.77 -4.16
N PRO A 22 -21.27 -25.58 -4.56
CA PRO A 22 -21.08 -26.73 -5.46
C PRO A 22 -20.93 -26.28 -6.91
N VAL A 23 -19.92 -25.44 -7.17
CA VAL A 23 -19.58 -24.85 -8.46
C VAL A 23 -18.11 -25.15 -8.74
N ASP A 24 -17.84 -25.69 -9.92
CA ASP A 24 -16.48 -25.87 -10.42
C ASP A 24 -15.95 -24.52 -10.93
N TRP A 25 -15.22 -23.81 -10.07
CA TRP A 25 -14.65 -22.51 -10.40
C TRP A 25 -13.44 -22.67 -11.33
N ASP A 26 -13.47 -22.04 -12.50
CA ASP A 26 -12.38 -22.07 -13.47
C ASP A 26 -11.18 -21.24 -13.02
N PHE A 27 -11.42 -20.21 -12.21
CA PHE A 27 -10.39 -19.38 -11.58
C PHE A 27 -10.96 -18.58 -10.41
N VAL A 28 -10.07 -18.13 -9.52
CA VAL A 28 -10.39 -17.12 -8.50
C VAL A 28 -9.34 -16.02 -8.52
N MET A 29 -9.79 -14.77 -8.46
CA MET A 29 -8.92 -13.60 -8.38
C MET A 29 -8.80 -13.12 -6.93
N ILE A 30 -7.58 -13.13 -6.38
CA ILE A 30 -7.30 -12.68 -5.01
C ILE A 30 -6.29 -11.54 -4.99
N GLN A 31 -6.39 -10.70 -3.96
CA GLN A 31 -5.33 -9.74 -3.65
C GLN A 31 -4.14 -10.48 -3.05
N MET A 32 -2.96 -10.31 -3.64
CA MET A 32 -1.74 -10.95 -3.17
C MET A 32 -0.50 -10.13 -3.55
N ASN A 33 0.35 -9.94 -2.56
CA ASN A 33 1.72 -9.43 -2.67
C ASN A 33 2.47 -9.87 -1.40
N TYR A 34 3.77 -9.55 -1.27
CA TYR A 34 4.56 -10.03 -0.13
C TYR A 34 4.13 -9.43 1.22
N PHE A 35 3.41 -8.30 1.22
CA PHE A 35 2.82 -7.73 2.43
C PHE A 35 1.50 -8.43 2.78
N ASP A 36 0.56 -8.48 1.84
CA ASP A 36 -0.76 -9.09 2.02
C ASP A 36 -0.71 -10.61 2.20
N TRP A 37 0.41 -11.25 1.87
CA TRP A 37 0.66 -12.67 2.17
C TRP A 37 0.31 -13.03 3.61
N LYS A 38 0.73 -12.19 4.57
CA LYS A 38 0.42 -12.33 5.99
C LYS A 38 -0.55 -11.27 6.51
N TYR A 39 -0.51 -10.06 5.95
CA TYR A 39 -1.15 -8.87 6.53
C TYR A 39 -2.39 -8.38 5.81
N GLY A 40 -2.84 -9.11 4.78
CA GLY A 40 -4.11 -8.82 4.12
C GLY A 40 -5.29 -9.01 5.08
N ARG A 41 -6.42 -8.36 4.79
CA ARG A 41 -7.67 -8.52 5.57
C ARG A 41 -8.03 -10.01 5.78
N VAL A 42 -7.86 -10.79 4.72
CA VAL A 42 -7.68 -12.24 4.79
C VAL A 42 -6.25 -12.49 4.29
N PRO A 43 -5.38 -13.20 5.02
CA PRO A 43 -4.03 -13.49 4.56
C PRO A 43 -4.05 -14.16 3.18
N ALA A 44 -3.28 -13.64 2.22
CA ALA A 44 -3.26 -14.21 0.87
C ALA A 44 -2.71 -15.64 0.87
N GLU A 45 -1.82 -15.98 1.83
CA GLU A 45 -1.36 -17.35 2.07
C GLU A 45 -2.52 -18.32 2.32
N TYR A 46 -3.46 -17.92 3.17
CA TYR A 46 -4.65 -18.72 3.48
C TYR A 46 -5.48 -18.95 2.22
N MET A 47 -5.86 -17.86 1.52
CA MET A 47 -6.68 -17.96 0.32
C MET A 47 -6.01 -18.80 -0.77
N TYR A 48 -4.72 -18.56 -1.03
CA TYR A 48 -3.95 -19.30 -2.03
C TYR A 48 -3.93 -20.80 -1.72
N ASN A 49 -3.61 -21.19 -0.47
CA ASN A 49 -3.55 -22.61 -0.09
C ASN A 49 -4.92 -23.30 -0.23
N ARG A 50 -6.02 -22.63 0.10
CA ARG A 50 -7.39 -23.18 -0.06
C ARG A 50 -7.79 -23.39 -1.52
N LEU A 51 -7.27 -22.56 -2.44
CA LEU A 51 -7.46 -22.70 -3.88
C LEU A 51 -6.58 -23.83 -4.44
N VAL A 52 -5.33 -23.95 -3.97
CA VAL A 52 -4.42 -25.06 -4.32
C VAL A 52 -5.01 -26.42 -3.91
N GLU A 53 -5.55 -26.54 -2.69
CA GLU A 53 -6.21 -27.77 -2.21
C GLU A 53 -7.36 -28.23 -3.11
N ARG A 54 -7.99 -27.31 -3.85
CA ARG A 54 -9.09 -27.57 -4.79
C ARG A 54 -8.64 -27.56 -6.25
N ASN A 55 -7.35 -27.40 -6.51
CA ASN A 55 -6.78 -27.27 -7.85
C ASN A 55 -7.41 -26.13 -8.68
N ILE A 56 -7.78 -25.02 -8.04
CA ILE A 56 -8.38 -23.86 -8.69
C ILE A 56 -7.27 -22.88 -9.12
N PRO A 57 -7.15 -22.51 -10.40
CA PRO A 57 -6.21 -21.50 -10.87
C PRO A 57 -6.42 -20.14 -10.20
N VAL A 58 -5.31 -19.43 -9.93
CA VAL A 58 -5.34 -18.14 -9.23
C VAL A 58 -4.95 -17.00 -10.18
N MET A 59 -5.75 -15.94 -10.18
CA MET A 59 -5.38 -14.65 -10.76
C MET A 59 -5.02 -13.68 -9.62
N ILE A 60 -3.97 -12.90 -9.80
CA ILE A 60 -3.51 -11.96 -8.78
C ILE A 60 -3.88 -10.54 -9.15
N MET A 61 -4.51 -9.85 -8.20
CA MET A 61 -4.69 -8.41 -8.24
C MET A 61 -3.89 -7.73 -7.11
N GLU A 62 -3.71 -6.41 -7.23
CA GLU A 62 -2.95 -5.60 -6.26
C GLU A 62 -1.51 -6.11 -5.97
N PRO A 63 -0.73 -6.52 -7.00
CA PRO A 63 0.63 -7.02 -6.76
C PRO A 63 1.58 -5.95 -6.19
N LEU A 64 1.24 -4.66 -6.34
CA LEU A 64 2.04 -3.52 -5.87
C LEU A 64 1.40 -2.76 -4.70
N LEU A 65 0.27 -3.21 -4.15
CA LEU A 65 -0.47 -2.54 -3.07
C LEU A 65 -0.71 -1.04 -3.38
N GLY A 66 -1.41 -0.74 -4.47
CA GLY A 66 -1.61 0.66 -4.89
C GLY A 66 -0.32 1.42 -5.19
N SER A 67 0.67 0.77 -5.83
CA SER A 67 2.02 1.28 -6.12
C SER A 67 2.95 1.47 -4.91
N ARG A 68 2.51 1.18 -3.69
CA ARG A 68 3.33 1.35 -2.48
C ARG A 68 4.56 0.44 -2.50
N LEU A 69 4.42 -0.80 -2.97
CA LEU A 69 5.54 -1.75 -3.05
C LEU A 69 6.49 -1.46 -4.21
N ALA A 70 6.16 -0.52 -5.10
CA ALA A 70 7.09 -0.01 -6.11
C ALA A 70 7.98 1.11 -5.60
N LYS A 71 7.63 1.74 -4.47
CA LYS A 71 8.33 2.90 -3.89
C LYS A 71 8.63 2.67 -2.42
N VAL A 72 9.37 1.62 -2.08
CA VAL A 72 9.66 1.28 -0.68
C VAL A 72 10.66 2.24 -0.03
N SER A 73 10.72 2.24 1.30
CA SER A 73 11.70 3.05 2.05
C SER A 73 13.14 2.65 1.73
N ARG A 74 14.10 3.53 2.09
CA ARG A 74 15.53 3.28 1.88
C ARG A 74 15.98 1.96 2.51
N ALA A 75 15.59 1.69 3.75
CA ALA A 75 15.96 0.45 4.45
C ALA A 75 15.50 -0.82 3.70
N VAL A 76 14.28 -0.81 3.15
CA VAL A 76 13.78 -1.94 2.36
C VAL A 76 14.48 -2.02 1.01
N SER A 77 14.70 -0.88 0.37
CA SER A 77 15.40 -0.81 -0.92
C SER A 77 16.84 -1.32 -0.80
N GLU A 78 17.58 -0.95 0.24
CA GLU A 78 18.95 -1.41 0.51
C GLU A 78 19.00 -2.94 0.64
N MET A 79 18.11 -3.55 1.43
CA MET A 79 18.03 -5.03 1.53
C MET A 79 17.77 -5.70 0.18
N MET A 80 16.90 -5.12 -0.64
CA MET A 80 16.59 -5.64 -1.98
C MET A 80 17.80 -5.52 -2.92
N GLN A 81 18.53 -4.41 -2.86
CA GLN A 81 19.74 -4.19 -3.66
C GLN A 81 20.89 -5.09 -3.23
N GLU A 82 21.04 -5.36 -1.93
CA GLU A 82 22.05 -6.31 -1.42
C GLU A 82 21.82 -7.74 -1.97
N GLU A 83 20.56 -8.17 -2.08
CA GLU A 83 20.23 -9.49 -2.59
C GLU A 83 20.35 -9.57 -4.12
N ARG A 84 19.83 -8.59 -4.86
CA ARG A 84 19.98 -8.49 -6.32
C ARG A 84 20.17 -7.03 -6.75
N PRO A 85 21.43 -6.60 -6.96
CA PRO A 85 21.73 -5.25 -7.43
C PRO A 85 21.07 -4.97 -8.78
N GLY A 86 20.38 -3.84 -8.87
CA GLY A 86 19.71 -3.38 -10.09
C GLY A 86 18.26 -3.84 -10.24
N ASP A 87 17.78 -4.84 -9.49
CA ASP A 87 16.36 -5.19 -9.46
C ASP A 87 15.59 -4.09 -8.72
N THR A 88 14.48 -3.59 -9.29
CA THR A 88 13.65 -2.56 -8.63
C THR A 88 12.66 -3.18 -7.64
N PRO A 89 12.11 -2.39 -6.68
CA PRO A 89 11.09 -2.88 -5.75
C PRO A 89 9.85 -3.47 -6.44
N ALA A 90 9.45 -2.89 -7.58
CA ALA A 90 8.34 -3.41 -8.38
C ALA A 90 8.66 -4.81 -8.92
N GLN A 91 9.87 -5.03 -9.42
CA GLN A 91 10.31 -6.35 -9.90
C GLN A 91 10.27 -7.39 -8.78
N TRP A 92 10.68 -7.05 -7.56
CA TRP A 92 10.59 -7.94 -6.41
C TRP A 92 9.15 -8.33 -6.09
N ALA A 93 8.22 -7.36 -6.08
CA ALA A 93 6.81 -7.62 -5.84
C ALA A 93 6.21 -8.55 -6.91
N PHE A 94 6.51 -8.30 -8.19
CA PHE A 94 6.08 -9.15 -9.30
C PHE A 94 6.69 -10.55 -9.26
N ARG A 95 8.00 -10.66 -8.95
CA ARG A 95 8.67 -11.96 -8.82
C ARG A 95 8.05 -12.78 -7.69
N PHE A 96 7.74 -12.16 -6.55
CA PHE A 96 7.07 -12.84 -5.44
C PHE A 96 5.75 -13.49 -5.88
N VAL A 97 4.85 -12.72 -6.48
CA VAL A 97 3.54 -13.24 -6.90
C VAL A 97 3.67 -14.29 -8.00
N GLY A 98 4.54 -14.06 -9.00
CA GLY A 98 4.76 -15.00 -10.10
C GLY A 98 5.43 -16.31 -9.69
N SER A 99 6.04 -16.39 -8.51
CA SER A 99 6.74 -17.60 -8.05
C SER A 99 5.82 -18.70 -7.52
N HIS A 100 4.52 -18.47 -7.50
CA HIS A 100 3.53 -19.39 -6.97
C HIS A 100 2.94 -20.25 -8.10
N PRO A 101 3.08 -21.60 -8.07
CA PRO A 101 2.75 -22.45 -9.21
C PRO A 101 1.30 -22.37 -9.72
N GLN A 102 0.34 -22.10 -8.83
CA GLN A 102 -1.09 -22.01 -9.19
C GLN A 102 -1.48 -20.63 -9.77
N VAL A 103 -0.55 -19.67 -9.76
CA VAL A 103 -0.78 -18.34 -10.33
C VAL A 103 -0.69 -18.41 -11.85
N MET A 104 -1.81 -18.12 -12.51
CA MET A 104 -1.92 -18.12 -13.98
C MET A 104 -1.70 -16.72 -14.57
N VAL A 105 -2.21 -15.69 -13.90
CA VAL A 105 -2.21 -14.31 -14.38
C VAL A 105 -1.94 -13.37 -13.22
N VAL A 106 -1.12 -12.35 -13.48
CA VAL A 106 -0.91 -11.24 -12.54
C VAL A 106 -1.33 -9.94 -13.22
N LEU A 107 -2.30 -9.24 -12.63
CA LEU A 107 -2.79 -7.97 -13.13
C LEU A 107 -1.81 -6.85 -12.76
N SER A 108 -1.15 -6.30 -13.78
CA SER A 108 -0.17 -5.24 -13.62
C SER A 108 -0.76 -3.89 -14.05
N GLY A 109 -1.11 -3.04 -13.08
CA GLY A 109 -1.54 -1.66 -13.34
C GLY A 109 -0.34 -0.76 -13.66
N MET A 110 -0.42 0.03 -14.74
CA MET A 110 0.66 0.93 -15.16
C MET A 110 0.15 2.08 -16.03
N THR A 111 0.81 3.23 -15.96
CA THR A 111 0.46 4.44 -16.72
C THR A 111 1.57 4.87 -17.68
N LEU A 112 2.83 4.50 -17.43
CA LEU A 112 3.99 4.88 -18.22
C LEU A 112 4.54 3.70 -19.00
N MET A 113 5.08 3.97 -20.20
CA MET A 113 5.68 2.95 -21.08
C MET A 113 6.87 2.25 -20.41
N GLU A 114 7.65 2.97 -19.60
CA GLU A 114 8.79 2.40 -18.87
C GLU A 114 8.36 1.29 -17.89
N HIS A 115 7.24 1.47 -17.18
CA HIS A 115 6.69 0.45 -16.30
C HIS A 115 6.27 -0.80 -17.10
N LEU A 116 5.66 -0.63 -18.28
CA LEU A 116 5.32 -1.76 -19.15
C LEU A 116 6.55 -2.56 -19.54
N GLN A 117 7.61 -1.87 -19.97
CA GLN A 117 8.85 -2.51 -20.37
C GLN A 117 9.52 -3.25 -19.21
N GLU A 118 9.53 -2.66 -18.01
CA GLU A 118 10.05 -3.30 -16.79
C GLU A 118 9.25 -4.56 -16.41
N ASN A 119 7.92 -4.46 -16.42
CA ASN A 119 7.04 -5.58 -16.09
C ASN A 119 7.21 -6.75 -17.08
N ILE A 120 7.30 -6.47 -18.38
CA ILE A 120 7.57 -7.49 -19.41
C ILE A 120 8.93 -8.16 -19.15
N LYS A 121 9.99 -7.35 -18.91
CA LYS A 121 11.34 -7.89 -18.62
C LYS A 121 11.34 -8.78 -17.38
N THR A 122 10.54 -8.46 -16.37
CA THR A 122 10.42 -9.24 -15.13
C THR A 122 9.82 -10.63 -15.36
N TYR A 123 8.93 -10.77 -16.34
CA TYR A 123 8.29 -12.05 -16.69
C TYR A 123 8.91 -12.76 -17.90
N SER A 124 9.93 -12.17 -18.56
CA SER A 124 10.47 -12.65 -19.84
C SER A 124 12.00 -12.84 -19.81
N PRO A 125 12.52 -13.89 -19.15
CA PRO A 125 11.78 -14.91 -18.38
C PRO A 125 11.60 -14.51 -16.91
N LEU A 126 10.54 -15.03 -16.29
CA LEU A 126 10.38 -14.97 -14.85
C LEU A 126 11.48 -15.79 -14.17
N VAL A 127 12.22 -15.15 -13.27
CA VAL A 127 13.12 -15.84 -12.32
C VAL A 127 12.42 -15.89 -10.97
N PRO A 128 11.93 -17.07 -10.53
CA PRO A 128 11.22 -17.19 -9.26
C PRO A 128 12.08 -16.74 -8.07
N VAL A 129 11.44 -16.31 -6.99
CA VAL A 129 12.10 -16.02 -5.73
C VAL A 129 12.48 -17.33 -5.03
N THR A 130 13.68 -17.38 -4.47
CA THR A 130 14.14 -18.48 -3.61
C THR A 130 13.53 -18.36 -2.22
N ASP A 131 13.65 -19.39 -1.38
CA ASP A 131 13.15 -19.33 0.00
C ASP A 131 13.87 -18.26 0.83
N LYS A 132 15.19 -18.09 0.63
CA LYS A 132 15.95 -16.96 1.20
C LYS A 132 15.37 -15.60 0.81
N GLN A 133 14.94 -15.46 -0.45
CA GLN A 133 14.34 -14.23 -0.96
C GLN A 133 12.94 -14.01 -0.40
N LYS A 134 12.15 -15.07 -0.20
CA LYS A 134 10.86 -14.99 0.51
C LYS A 134 11.06 -14.51 1.95
N ASP A 135 12.08 -14.99 2.66
CA ASP A 135 12.38 -14.54 4.01
C ASP A 135 12.77 -13.06 4.06
N MET A 136 13.55 -12.58 3.08
CA MET A 136 13.89 -11.17 2.95
C MET A 136 12.64 -10.31 2.66
N LEU A 137 11.76 -10.76 1.77
CA LEU A 137 10.49 -10.08 1.48
C LEU A 137 9.53 -10.10 2.67
N ALA A 138 9.53 -11.16 3.48
CA ALA A 138 8.78 -11.21 4.73
C ALA A 138 9.32 -10.20 5.75
N LYS A 139 10.65 -10.03 5.86
CA LYS A 139 11.27 -8.96 6.68
C LYS A 139 10.90 -7.57 6.17
N ALA A 140 10.93 -7.36 4.84
CA ALA A 140 10.46 -6.12 4.24
C ALA A 140 9.00 -5.82 4.61
N ALA A 141 8.13 -6.83 4.57
CA ALA A 141 6.74 -6.70 5.00
C ALA A 141 6.62 -6.30 6.49
N GLU A 142 7.45 -6.84 7.39
CA GLU A 142 7.47 -6.39 8.80
C GLU A 142 7.83 -4.91 8.95
N ILE A 143 8.87 -4.46 8.24
CA ILE A 143 9.28 -3.06 8.28
C ILE A 143 8.13 -2.19 7.76
N ILE A 144 7.55 -2.55 6.62
CA ILE A 144 6.41 -1.83 6.05
C ILE A 144 5.22 -1.78 7.02
N ARG A 145 4.96 -2.86 7.76
CA ARG A 145 3.86 -2.95 8.73
C ARG A 145 4.01 -1.95 9.88
N THR A 146 5.24 -1.52 10.19
CA THR A 146 5.48 -0.48 11.20
C THR A 146 5.01 0.91 10.76
N TYR A 147 4.83 1.13 9.45
CA TYR A 147 4.37 2.41 8.92
C TYR A 147 2.88 2.60 9.24
N LYS A 148 2.60 3.53 10.16
CA LYS A 148 1.25 3.91 10.56
C LYS A 148 0.60 4.81 9.51
N ILE A 149 0.29 4.23 8.34
CA ILE A 149 -0.39 4.91 7.25
C ILE A 149 -1.90 4.96 7.46
N ILE A 150 -2.51 6.02 6.96
CA ILE A 150 -3.96 6.24 6.91
C ILE A 150 -4.49 5.51 5.66
N PRO A 151 -5.58 4.71 5.73
CA PRO A 151 -6.07 3.92 4.60
C PRO A 151 -6.84 4.75 3.56
N CYS A 152 -6.38 5.96 3.24
CA CYS A 152 -6.95 6.81 2.20
C CYS A 152 -6.63 6.25 0.80
N THR A 153 -7.64 6.23 -0.06
CA THR A 153 -7.58 5.73 -1.46
C THR A 153 -7.72 6.82 -2.51
N ASP A 154 -7.71 8.10 -2.12
CA ASP A 154 -7.96 9.25 -2.99
C ASP A 154 -9.30 9.20 -3.76
N CYS A 155 -10.34 8.59 -3.16
CA CYS A 155 -11.66 8.49 -3.81
C CYS A 155 -12.44 9.81 -3.90
N LYS A 156 -12.02 10.84 -3.15
CA LYS A 156 -12.59 12.20 -3.15
C LYS A 156 -14.08 12.29 -2.75
N TYR A 157 -14.63 11.30 -2.04
CA TYR A 157 -16.00 11.41 -1.49
C TYR A 157 -16.13 12.36 -0.29
N CYS A 158 -15.01 12.71 0.34
CA CYS A 158 -14.96 13.66 1.45
C CYS A 158 -14.84 15.14 1.01
N VAL A 159 -14.87 15.42 -0.30
CA VAL A 159 -14.77 16.79 -0.85
C VAL A 159 -16.04 17.20 -1.61
N PRO A 160 -16.38 18.51 -1.67
CA PRO A 160 -15.69 19.62 -1.01
C PRO A 160 -15.91 19.60 0.51
N CYS A 161 -14.86 19.92 1.28
CA CYS A 161 -14.99 20.20 2.71
C CYS A 161 -15.68 21.58 2.87
N PRO A 162 -16.69 21.75 3.75
CA PRO A 162 -17.35 23.04 3.95
C PRO A 162 -16.41 24.14 4.49
N TYR A 163 -15.25 23.76 5.01
CA TYR A 163 -14.20 24.67 5.51
C TYR A 163 -12.99 24.78 4.56
N GLY A 164 -13.09 24.25 3.34
CA GLY A 164 -12.04 24.39 2.32
C GLY A 164 -10.83 23.46 2.48
N VAL A 165 -10.83 22.53 3.44
CA VAL A 165 -9.71 21.61 3.70
C VAL A 165 -9.53 20.61 2.55
N ASP A 166 -8.30 20.47 2.03
CA ASP A 166 -7.91 19.42 1.07
C ASP A 166 -7.65 18.09 1.80
N ILE A 167 -8.75 17.44 2.21
CA ILE A 167 -8.70 16.20 2.99
C ILE A 167 -7.87 15.12 2.28
N PRO A 168 -8.12 14.74 1.01
CA PRO A 168 -7.33 13.71 0.36
C PRO A 168 -5.86 14.10 0.23
N GLY A 169 -5.56 15.34 -0.19
CA GLY A 169 -4.19 15.80 -0.36
C GLY A 169 -3.38 15.72 0.94
N ILE A 170 -3.96 16.16 2.07
CA ILE A 170 -3.31 16.11 3.38
C ILE A 170 -3.02 14.66 3.81
N LEU A 171 -4.01 13.76 3.72
CA LEU A 171 -3.84 12.37 4.15
C LEU A 171 -2.84 11.62 3.26
N LEU A 172 -2.86 11.87 1.95
CA LEU A 172 -1.88 11.30 1.00
C LEU A 172 -0.48 11.84 1.24
N TYR A 173 -0.34 13.13 1.52
CA TYR A 173 0.94 13.73 1.85
C TYR A 173 1.52 13.12 3.14
N TYR A 174 0.71 13.02 4.20
CA TYR A 174 1.12 12.39 5.46
C TYR A 174 1.57 10.94 5.24
N ASN A 175 0.81 10.17 4.45
CA ASN A 175 1.17 8.80 4.10
C ASN A 175 2.49 8.73 3.33
N LYS A 176 2.69 9.61 2.34
CA LYS A 176 3.95 9.68 1.59
C LYS A 176 5.12 9.99 2.52
N ALA A 177 5.01 10.98 3.39
CA ALA A 177 6.07 11.31 4.35
C ALA A 177 6.37 10.16 5.32
N THR A 178 5.34 9.47 5.81
CA THR A 178 5.47 8.28 6.65
C THR A 178 6.17 7.15 5.91
N TRP A 179 5.78 6.92 4.65
CA TRP A 179 6.25 5.83 3.82
C TRP A 179 7.70 6.02 3.35
N ASP A 180 8.04 7.23 2.91
CA ASP A 180 9.39 7.60 2.47
C ASP A 180 10.38 7.71 3.66
N SER A 181 9.94 7.43 4.89
CA SER A 181 10.72 7.63 6.13
C SER A 181 11.22 9.07 6.30
N ASN A 182 10.49 10.03 5.73
CA ASN A 182 10.76 11.47 5.81
C ASN A 182 9.96 12.16 6.92
N LEU A 183 9.12 11.41 7.64
CA LEU A 183 8.39 11.91 8.80
C LEU A 183 9.40 12.13 9.95
N PRO A 184 9.58 13.37 10.44
CA PRO A 184 10.52 13.63 11.52
C PRO A 184 10.14 12.84 12.78
N ASP A 185 11.12 12.18 13.39
CA ASP A 185 10.90 11.42 14.62
C ASP A 185 10.69 12.37 15.80
N LEU A 186 9.42 12.56 16.15
CA LEU A 186 9.03 13.41 17.27
C LEU A 186 9.48 12.85 18.63
N GLU A 187 9.80 11.56 18.75
CA GLU A 187 10.25 10.93 20.00
C GLU A 187 11.79 10.86 20.08
N GLY A 188 12.48 11.06 18.96
CA GLY A 188 13.93 11.01 18.83
C GLY A 188 14.67 12.29 19.28
N GLN A 189 15.99 12.27 19.10
CA GLN A 189 16.84 13.41 19.43
C GLN A 189 16.54 14.61 18.51
N ARG A 190 16.48 15.80 19.11
CA ARG A 190 16.30 17.08 18.40
C ARG A 190 17.64 17.63 17.91
N ASP A 191 18.28 16.87 17.02
CA ASP A 191 19.58 17.21 16.44
C ASP A 191 19.45 17.88 15.06
N ALA A 192 20.59 18.11 14.40
CA ALA A 192 20.63 18.75 13.09
C ALA A 192 19.98 17.92 11.97
N GLU A 193 19.85 16.59 12.14
CA GLU A 193 19.11 15.75 11.21
C GLU A 193 17.60 15.95 11.40
N PHE A 194 17.13 15.98 12.65
CA PHE A 194 15.74 16.29 12.96
C PHE A 194 15.33 17.66 12.42
N GLU A 195 16.13 18.72 12.63
CA GLU A 195 15.83 20.06 12.10
C GLU A 195 15.76 20.07 10.57
N ARG A 196 16.67 19.35 9.90
CA ARG A 196 16.70 19.24 8.44
C ARG A 196 15.47 18.52 7.91
N ALA A 197 15.11 17.39 8.52
CA ALA A 197 13.92 16.63 8.16
C ALA A 197 12.64 17.45 8.40
N SER A 198 12.56 18.15 9.54
CA SER A 198 11.44 19.03 9.89
C SER A 198 11.26 20.14 8.86
N ARG A 199 12.35 20.83 8.49
CA ARG A 199 12.32 21.87 7.45
C ARG A 199 11.91 21.31 6.10
N ALA A 200 12.47 20.17 5.70
CA ALA A 200 12.13 19.51 4.43
C ALA A 200 10.64 19.14 4.38
N PHE A 201 10.11 18.57 5.47
CA PHE A 201 8.69 18.25 5.61
C PHE A 201 7.81 19.49 5.53
N LEU A 202 8.12 20.57 6.26
CA LEU A 202 7.29 21.78 6.24
C LEU A 202 7.29 22.47 4.88
N VAL A 203 8.45 22.51 4.21
CA VAL A 203 8.56 23.09 2.86
C VAL A 203 7.76 22.27 1.84
N ASP A 204 7.88 20.93 1.86
CA ASP A 204 7.13 20.09 0.91
C ASP A 204 5.62 20.12 1.22
N TYR A 205 5.22 20.18 2.50
CA TYR A 205 3.82 20.30 2.90
C TYR A 205 3.20 21.61 2.40
N ASN A 206 3.83 22.75 2.67
CA ASN A 206 3.33 24.07 2.26
C ASN A 206 3.33 24.25 0.73
N ARG A 207 4.20 23.54 0.02
CA ARG A 207 4.22 23.53 -1.45
C ARG A 207 3.11 22.65 -2.02
N THR A 208 2.81 21.54 -1.35
CA THR A 208 1.84 20.54 -1.83
C THR A 208 0.42 20.95 -1.51
N ILE A 209 0.17 21.48 -0.32
CA ILE A 209 -1.17 21.85 0.17
C ILE A 209 -1.23 23.37 0.36
N PRO A 210 -2.08 24.08 -0.41
CA PRO A 210 -2.27 25.53 -0.26
C PRO A 210 -2.62 25.91 1.18
N GLU A 211 -2.10 27.04 1.66
CA GLU A 211 -2.21 27.46 3.07
C GLU A 211 -3.65 27.42 3.60
N LEU A 212 -4.62 27.89 2.80
CA LEU A 212 -6.05 27.94 3.15
C LEU A 212 -6.75 26.57 3.15
N GLU A 213 -6.08 25.53 2.65
CA GLU A 213 -6.62 24.17 2.52
C GLU A 213 -5.97 23.20 3.52
N GLN A 214 -5.06 23.67 4.38
CA GLN A 214 -4.29 22.86 5.31
C GLN A 214 -5.09 22.35 6.51
N ALA A 215 -4.56 21.31 7.17
CA ALA A 215 -5.19 20.62 8.30
C ALA A 215 -5.66 21.51 9.46
N ASN A 216 -4.98 22.64 9.71
CA ASN A 216 -5.34 23.60 10.77
C ASN A 216 -6.68 24.32 10.52
N HIS A 217 -7.25 24.24 9.31
CA HIS A 217 -8.58 24.77 9.00
C HIS A 217 -9.70 23.78 9.31
N CYS A 218 -9.38 22.53 9.67
CA CYS A 218 -10.38 21.57 10.11
C CYS A 218 -10.91 21.94 11.49
N ILE A 219 -12.23 22.18 11.58
CA ILE A 219 -12.90 22.48 12.86
C ILE A 219 -13.56 21.25 13.52
N ASN A 220 -13.26 20.05 13.03
CA ASN A 220 -13.81 18.79 13.54
C ASN A 220 -15.36 18.70 13.47
N CYS A 221 -15.98 19.13 12.36
CA CYS A 221 -17.44 19.05 12.18
C CYS A 221 -17.97 17.63 11.92
N GLY A 222 -17.11 16.72 11.42
CA GLY A 222 -17.45 15.30 11.17
C GLY A 222 -18.22 14.99 9.87
N GLU A 223 -18.57 15.99 9.04
CA GLU A 223 -19.38 15.76 7.81
C GLU A 223 -18.73 14.84 6.78
N CYS A 224 -17.40 14.71 6.80
CA CYS A 224 -16.65 13.85 5.89
C CYS A 224 -16.65 12.37 6.29
N GLU A 225 -16.92 12.01 7.55
CA GLU A 225 -16.83 10.60 7.99
C GLU A 225 -17.89 9.71 7.32
N PRO A 226 -19.18 10.08 7.26
CA PRO A 226 -20.21 9.23 6.67
C PRO A 226 -20.02 8.97 5.17
N THR A 227 -19.29 9.84 4.47
CA THR A 227 -19.02 9.68 3.03
C THR A 227 -17.74 8.90 2.74
N CYS A 228 -16.90 8.65 3.75
CA CYS A 228 -15.64 7.94 3.57
C CYS A 228 -15.88 6.42 3.45
N PRO A 229 -15.64 5.80 2.28
CA PRO A 229 -15.89 4.37 2.09
C PRO A 229 -14.88 3.50 2.86
N GLN A 230 -13.79 4.09 3.33
CA GLN A 230 -12.74 3.43 4.10
C GLN A 230 -12.96 3.59 5.63
N ASN A 231 -14.06 4.22 6.06
CA ASN A 231 -14.39 4.48 7.47
C ASN A 231 -13.27 5.20 8.25
N ILE A 232 -12.53 6.09 7.58
CA ILE A 232 -11.45 6.86 8.20
C ILE A 232 -12.05 7.87 9.18
N LYS A 233 -11.44 7.98 10.37
CA LYS A 233 -11.75 9.04 11.34
C LYS A 233 -11.06 10.34 10.94
N ILE A 234 -11.48 10.87 9.79
CA ILE A 234 -10.82 11.97 9.07
C ILE A 234 -10.50 13.15 10.00
N PRO A 235 -11.42 13.68 10.82
CA PRO A 235 -11.10 14.79 11.69
C PRO A 235 -10.01 14.47 12.74
N THR A 236 -9.98 13.23 13.24
CA THR A 236 -8.96 12.78 14.21
C THR A 236 -7.59 12.72 13.54
N ASP A 237 -7.50 12.16 12.33
CA ASP A 237 -6.27 12.11 11.57
C ASP A 237 -5.77 13.51 11.16
N LEU A 238 -6.67 14.41 10.75
CA LEU A 238 -6.32 15.81 10.44
C LEU A 238 -5.78 16.54 11.67
N LEU A 239 -6.41 16.39 12.84
CA LEU A 239 -5.92 16.98 14.09
C LEU A 239 -4.53 16.44 14.45
N LYS A 240 -4.28 15.14 14.28
CA LYS A 240 -2.96 14.54 14.47
C LYS A 240 -1.91 15.18 13.54
N ILE A 241 -2.26 15.40 12.28
CA ILE A 241 -1.37 16.01 11.29
C ILE A 241 -1.13 17.50 11.60
N ASP A 242 -2.14 18.25 12.00
CA ASP A 242 -1.96 19.65 12.43
C ASP A 242 -1.03 19.71 13.65
N ASN A 243 -1.26 18.90 14.68
CA ASN A 243 -0.37 18.84 15.85
C ASN A 243 1.08 18.54 15.48
N LEU A 244 1.32 17.60 14.55
CA LEU A 244 2.65 17.35 14.00
C LEU A 244 3.22 18.63 13.37
N VAL A 245 2.48 19.26 12.44
CA VAL A 245 2.92 20.48 11.75
C VAL A 245 3.25 21.60 12.75
N GLN A 246 2.43 21.81 13.79
CA GLN A 246 2.70 22.81 14.82
C GLN A 246 3.99 22.50 15.59
N GLN A 247 4.21 21.25 16.00
CA GLN A 247 5.42 20.85 16.72
C GLN A 247 6.69 21.05 15.87
N LEU A 248 6.62 20.74 14.58
CA LEU A 248 7.74 20.94 13.66
C LEU A 248 8.06 22.44 13.44
N LYS A 249 7.07 23.34 13.53
CA LYS A 249 7.27 24.79 13.44
C LYS A 249 7.94 25.39 14.69
N THR A 250 7.77 24.73 15.84
CA THR A 250 8.32 25.20 17.13
C THR A 250 9.74 24.70 17.42
N THR A 251 10.34 23.94 16.51
CA THR A 251 11.72 23.45 16.61
C THR A 251 12.64 24.32 15.75
#